data_AF-A0A7J7E030-F1
#
_entry.id   AF-A0A7J7E030-F1
#
_cell.length_a   1.000
_cell.length_b   1.000
_cell.length_c   1.000
_cell.angle_alpha   90.00
_cell.angle_beta   90.00
_cell.angle_gamma   90.00
#
_symmetry.space_group_name_H-M   'P 1'
#
loop_
_entity.id
_entity.type
_entity.pdbx_description
1 polymer ?
#
loop_
_entity_poly.entity_id
_entity_poly.type
_entity_poly.pdbx_seq_one_letter_code
_entity_poly.pdbx_strand_id
1 'polypeptide(L)'
;MGDSAKETKSFLRETFSFLENYTRFIDQPLPRWSSSDVDEFIAFDPVHGPVLKTAKEATKFGITGSIIGAVSTAGIAWKYSRSLHGAGLSFLAGSVFGWTFGQEVSNHAMQLYRLNTSAAQTKFVEWWQNKCERQS
;
A
#
# COMPACT_ATOMS: atom_id res chain seq x y z
N MET A 1 14.65 35.89 2.96
CA MET A 1 13.80 34.73 3.34
C MET A 1 12.63 34.46 2.38
N GLY A 2 12.17 35.42 1.56
CA GLY A 2 11.05 35.21 0.62
C GLY A 2 11.37 34.40 -0.65
N ASP A 3 12.61 34.46 -1.17
CA ASP A 3 12.95 33.80 -2.45
C ASP A 3 13.18 32.30 -2.34
N SER A 4 13.87 31.83 -1.30
CA SER A 4 14.11 30.38 -1.09
C SER A 4 12.81 29.58 -0.92
N ALA A 5 11.78 30.18 -0.32
CA ALA A 5 10.47 29.55 -0.18
C ALA A 5 9.74 29.40 -1.53
N LYS A 6 9.87 30.38 -2.43
CA LYS A 6 9.29 30.31 -3.78
C LYS A 6 9.99 29.25 -4.62
N GLU A 7 11.31 29.19 -4.53
CA GLU A 7 12.13 28.20 -5.25
C GLU A 7 11.81 26.77 -4.79
N THR A 8 11.72 26.54 -3.48
CA THR A 8 11.33 25.24 -2.91
C THR A 8 9.92 24.84 -3.36
N LYS A 9 8.98 25.78 -3.38
CA LYS A 9 7.61 25.51 -3.83
C LYS A 9 7.54 25.18 -5.32
N SER A 10 8.32 25.87 -6.14
CA SER A 10 8.46 25.58 -7.58
C SER A 10 9.05 24.20 -7.82
N PHE A 11 10.14 23.88 -7.11
CA PHE A 11 10.81 22.58 -7.20
C PHE A 11 9.90 21.43 -6.79
N LEU A 12 9.17 21.57 -5.68
CA LEU A 12 8.20 20.57 -5.24
C LEU A 12 7.07 20.41 -6.27
N ARG A 13 6.56 21.50 -6.84
CA ARG A 13 5.52 21.43 -7.88
C ARG A 13 6.01 20.72 -9.13
N GLU A 14 7.23 21.01 -9.57
CA GLU A 14 7.83 20.36 -10.75
C GLU A 14 8.12 18.89 -10.48
N THR A 15 8.71 18.57 -9.33
CA THR A 15 9.01 17.20 -8.88
C THR A 15 7.74 16.37 -8.74
N PHE A 16 6.65 16.96 -8.24
CA PHE A 16 5.36 16.30 -8.04
C PHE A 16 4.35 16.58 -9.16
N SER A 17 4.76 17.15 -10.29
CA SER A 17 3.89 17.43 -11.45
C SER A 17 3.24 16.17 -12.01
N PHE A 18 3.91 15.01 -11.89
CA PHE A 18 3.35 13.73 -12.29
C PHE A 18 2.05 13.38 -11.55
N LEU A 19 1.82 13.92 -10.35
CA LEU A 19 0.58 13.72 -9.59
C LEU A 19 -0.63 14.38 -10.27
N GLU A 20 -0.44 15.41 -11.10
CA GLU A 20 -1.53 16.02 -11.86
C GLU A 20 -2.19 15.02 -12.82
N ASN A 21 -1.41 14.06 -13.37
CA ASN A 21 -1.95 12.96 -14.18
C ASN A 21 -2.76 11.94 -13.37
N TYR A 22 -2.56 11.88 -12.04
CA TYR A 22 -3.32 10.99 -11.16
C TYR A 22 -4.65 11.60 -10.71
N THR A 23 -4.81 12.93 -10.81
CA THR A 23 -6.05 13.64 -10.42
C THR A 23 -7.28 13.08 -11.12
N ARG A 24 -7.17 12.65 -12.38
CA ARG A 24 -8.27 11.99 -13.11
C ARG A 24 -8.84 10.75 -12.42
N PHE A 25 -7.99 10.02 -11.69
CA PHE A 25 -8.40 8.83 -10.94
C PHE A 25 -8.95 9.17 -9.55
N ILE A 26 -8.73 10.41 -9.09
CA ILE A 26 -9.32 10.96 -7.86
C ILE A 26 -10.71 11.51 -8.15
N ASP A 27 -10.91 12.15 -9.31
CA ASP A 27 -12.19 12.74 -9.72
C ASP A 27 -13.22 11.70 -10.17
N GLN A 28 -12.78 10.59 -10.79
CA GLN A 28 -13.60 9.40 -11.07
C GLN A 28 -13.02 8.20 -10.32
N PRO A 29 -13.26 8.11 -9.00
CA PRO A 29 -12.80 6.97 -8.24
C PRO A 29 -13.54 5.73 -8.73
N LEU A 30 -12.79 4.66 -9.03
CA LEU A 30 -13.38 3.33 -9.14
C LEU A 30 -14.17 3.06 -7.84
N PRO A 31 -15.35 2.43 -7.92
CA PRO A 31 -16.14 2.12 -6.74
C PRO A 31 -15.29 1.35 -5.74
N ARG A 32 -15.26 1.83 -4.49
CA ARG A 32 -14.43 1.26 -3.43
C ARG A 32 -14.92 -0.16 -3.14
N TRP A 33 -14.09 -1.14 -3.45
CA TRP A 33 -14.34 -2.53 -3.07
C TRP A 33 -14.12 -2.72 -1.57
N SER A 34 -14.85 -3.66 -0.99
CA SER A 34 -14.80 -3.99 0.43
C SER A 34 -14.22 -5.39 0.64
N SER A 35 -13.93 -5.72 1.90
CA SER A 35 -13.45 -7.05 2.28
C SER A 35 -14.43 -8.17 1.87
N SER A 36 -15.74 -7.88 1.88
CA SER A 36 -16.76 -8.86 1.48
C SER A 36 -16.76 -9.12 -0.02
N ASP A 37 -16.44 -8.13 -0.84
CA ASP A 37 -16.35 -8.31 -2.30
C ASP A 37 -15.19 -9.23 -2.68
N VAL A 38 -14.09 -9.18 -1.91
CA VAL A 38 -12.97 -10.13 -2.05
C VAL A 38 -13.41 -11.54 -1.68
N ASP A 39 -14.15 -11.70 -0.58
CA ASP A 39 -14.59 -13.02 -0.14
C ASP A 39 -15.65 -13.61 -1.10
N GLU A 40 -16.51 -12.76 -1.68
CA GLU A 40 -17.45 -13.14 -2.74
C GLU A 40 -16.73 -13.54 -4.04
N PHE A 41 -15.67 -12.83 -4.43
CA PHE A 41 -14.85 -13.23 -5.57
C PHE A 41 -14.12 -14.55 -5.32
N ILE A 42 -13.60 -14.78 -4.11
CA ILE A 42 -12.96 -16.06 -3.75
C ILE A 42 -13.97 -17.21 -3.84
N ALA A 43 -15.23 -16.98 -3.49
CA ALA A 43 -16.30 -17.97 -3.66
C ALA A 43 -16.71 -18.16 -5.13
N PHE A 44 -16.63 -17.09 -5.94
CA PHE A 44 -16.99 -17.10 -7.36
C PHE A 44 -15.91 -17.76 -8.25
N ASP A 45 -14.63 -17.48 -7.99
CA ASP A 45 -13.51 -17.94 -8.81
C ASP A 45 -12.56 -18.86 -8.02
N PRO A 46 -12.67 -20.19 -8.19
CA PRO A 46 -11.82 -21.15 -7.49
C PRO A 46 -10.37 -21.19 -8.00
N VAL A 47 -10.09 -20.62 -9.18
CA VAL A 47 -8.75 -20.63 -9.79
C VAL A 47 -7.92 -19.44 -9.29
N HIS A 48 -8.51 -18.24 -9.28
CA HIS A 48 -7.82 -17.02 -8.88
C HIS A 48 -8.06 -16.64 -7.40
N GLY A 49 -9.13 -17.14 -6.78
CA GLY A 49 -9.47 -16.91 -5.38
C GLY A 49 -8.39 -17.32 -4.36
N PRO A 50 -7.80 -18.52 -4.44
CA PRO A 50 -6.74 -18.94 -3.51
C PRO A 50 -5.52 -18.02 -3.55
N VAL A 51 -5.16 -17.52 -4.74
CA VAL A 51 -4.03 -16.59 -4.93
C VAL A 51 -4.32 -15.24 -4.25
N LEU A 52 -5.54 -14.72 -4.37
CA LEU A 52 -5.98 -13.50 -3.69
C LEU A 52 -6.01 -13.65 -2.17
N LYS A 53 -6.41 -14.81 -1.66
CA LYS A 53 -6.35 -15.11 -0.22
C LYS A 53 -4.91 -15.09 0.28
N THR A 54 -4.00 -15.75 -0.41
CA THR A 54 -2.56 -15.73 -0.07
C THR A 54 -1.99 -14.32 -0.13
N ALA A 55 -2.36 -13.51 -1.12
CA ALA A 55 -1.95 -12.10 -1.19
C ALA A 55 -2.48 -11.25 -0.01
N LYS A 56 -3.72 -11.47 0.42
CA LYS A 56 -4.32 -10.83 1.60
C LYS A 56 -3.58 -11.23 2.88
N GLU A 57 -3.18 -12.50 3.00
CA GLU A 57 -2.37 -12.96 4.12
C GLU A 57 -0.94 -12.40 4.09
N ALA A 58 -0.30 -12.34 2.92
CA ALA A 58 1.01 -11.72 2.72
C ALA A 58 1.01 -10.23 3.11
N THR A 59 -0.09 -9.52 2.81
CA THR A 59 -0.28 -8.12 3.19
C THR A 59 -0.29 -7.94 4.71
N LYS A 60 -0.82 -8.90 5.48
CA LYS A 60 -0.77 -8.84 6.96
C LYS A 60 0.67 -8.83 7.46
N PHE A 61 1.57 -9.60 6.87
CA PHE A 61 3.00 -9.58 7.22
C PHE A 61 3.65 -8.23 6.93
N GLY A 62 3.31 -7.60 5.79
CA GLY A 62 3.75 -6.24 5.47
C GLY A 62 3.27 -5.21 6.50
N ILE A 63 1.98 -5.25 6.86
CA ILE A 63 1.38 -4.37 7.88
C ILE A 63 2.05 -4.58 9.24
N THR A 64 2.18 -5.84 9.68
CA THR A 64 2.83 -6.18 10.95
C THR A 64 4.29 -5.73 10.96
N GLY A 65 5.04 -5.99 9.89
CA GLY A 65 6.42 -5.53 9.74
C GLY A 65 6.53 -4.02 9.82
N SER A 66 5.62 -3.30 9.16
CA SER A 66 5.55 -1.84 9.20
C SER A 66 5.31 -1.31 10.63
N ILE A 67 4.34 -1.87 11.35
CA ILE A 67 4.06 -1.47 12.74
C ILE A 67 5.28 -1.71 13.63
N ILE A 68 5.88 -2.91 13.53
CA ILE A 68 7.06 -3.27 14.32
C ILE A 68 8.21 -2.31 14.02
N GLY A 69 8.52 -2.09 12.73
CA GLY A 69 9.60 -1.20 12.30
C GLY A 69 9.36 0.25 12.72
N ALA A 70 8.12 0.74 12.63
CA ALA A 70 7.76 2.09 13.03
C ALA A 70 7.96 2.30 14.52
N VAL A 71 7.43 1.39 15.36
CA VAL A 71 7.54 1.48 16.82
C VAL A 71 8.98 1.28 17.29
N SER A 72 9.72 0.31 16.73
CA SER A 72 11.10 0.07 17.12
C SER A 72 12.00 1.25 16.78
N THR A 73 11.87 1.80 15.57
CA THR A 73 12.72 2.89 15.08
C THR A 73 12.38 4.20 15.80
N ALA A 74 11.10 4.48 16.02
CA ALA A 74 10.65 5.62 16.80
C ALA A 74 11.06 5.53 18.27
N GLY A 75 10.99 4.33 18.87
CA GLY A 75 11.41 4.10 20.25
C GLY A 75 12.90 4.37 20.47
N ILE A 76 13.75 3.91 19.55
CA ILE A 76 15.19 4.18 19.59
C ILE A 76 15.47 5.67 19.38
N ALA A 77 14.83 6.30 18.38
CA ALA A 77 15.01 7.72 18.13
C ALA A 77 14.54 8.58 19.31
N TRP A 78 13.43 8.23 19.95
CA TRP A 78 12.96 8.91 21.15
C TRP A 78 13.95 8.77 22.32
N LYS A 79 14.49 7.56 22.53
CA LYS A 79 15.46 7.29 23.61
C LYS A 79 16.71 8.17 23.50
N TYR A 80 17.25 8.37 22.29
CA TYR A 80 18.49 9.11 22.07
C TYR A 80 18.29 10.58 21.73
N SER A 81 17.30 10.92 20.90
CA SER A 81 17.07 12.29 20.42
C SER A 81 16.19 13.10 21.37
N ARG A 82 15.29 12.46 22.14
CA ARG A 82 14.22 13.11 22.93
C ARG A 82 13.46 14.23 22.17
N SER A 83 13.45 14.18 20.83
CA SER A 83 12.81 15.18 19.99
C SER A 83 11.62 14.56 19.25
N LEU A 84 10.50 15.29 19.23
CA LEU A 84 9.27 14.82 18.58
C LEU A 84 9.44 14.73 17.06
N HIS A 85 10.17 15.68 16.45
CA HIS A 85 10.44 15.68 15.00
C HIS A 85 11.32 14.49 14.59
N GLY A 86 12.37 14.17 15.36
CA GLY A 86 13.22 13.01 15.10
C GLY A 86 12.47 11.69 15.27
N ALA A 87 11.68 11.57 16.34
CA ALA A 87 10.84 10.40 16.57
C ALA A 87 9.78 10.22 15.46
N GLY A 88 9.13 11.31 15.03
CA GLY A 88 8.14 11.27 13.94
C GLY A 88 8.74 10.84 12.60
N LEU A 89 9.87 11.42 12.18
CA LEU A 89 10.54 11.02 10.94
C LEU A 89 11.01 9.56 11.01
N SER A 90 11.55 9.14 12.15
CA SER A 90 12.00 7.76 12.35
C SER A 90 10.85 6.75 12.39
N PHE A 91 9.67 7.14 12.87
CA PHE A 91 8.46 6.32 12.80
C PHE A 91 8.07 6.05 11.34
N LEU A 92 8.04 7.10 10.52
CA LEU A 92 7.73 6.98 9.09
C LEU A 92 8.79 6.17 8.34
N ALA A 93 10.06 6.40 8.64
CA ALA A 93 11.13 5.60 8.05
C ALA A 93 11.00 4.13 8.45
N GLY A 94 10.80 3.85 9.74
CA GLY A 94 10.61 2.52 10.28
C GLY A 94 9.39 1.80 9.71
N SER A 95 8.30 2.52 9.45
CA SER A 95 7.10 1.94 8.83
C SER A 95 7.36 1.50 7.39
N VAL A 96 8.09 2.30 6.62
CA VAL A 96 8.47 1.98 5.24
C VAL A 96 9.44 0.80 5.19
N PHE A 97 10.51 0.82 5.99
CA PHE A 97 11.46 -0.29 6.04
C PHE A 97 10.81 -1.58 6.53
N GLY A 98 9.99 -1.49 7.58
CA GLY A 98 9.24 -2.63 8.12
C GLY A 98 8.27 -3.23 7.12
N TRP A 99 7.61 -2.41 6.31
CA TRP A 99 6.76 -2.87 5.21
C TRP A 99 7.55 -3.67 4.18
N THR A 100 8.70 -3.14 3.73
CA THR A 100 9.56 -3.79 2.75
C THR A 100 10.09 -5.13 3.26
N PHE A 101 10.61 -5.19 4.49
CA PHE A 101 11.05 -6.44 5.09
C PHE A 101 9.90 -7.43 5.30
N GLY A 102 8.71 -6.95 5.67
CA GLY A 102 7.52 -7.80 5.80
C GLY A 102 7.09 -8.43 4.48
N GLN A 103 7.23 -7.71 3.36
CA GLN A 103 7.01 -8.25 2.02
C GLN A 103 8.05 -9.31 1.63
N GLU A 104 9.32 -9.13 2.00
CA GLU A 104 10.35 -10.14 1.74
C GLU A 104 10.10 -11.43 2.53
N VAL A 105 9.77 -11.29 3.82
CA VAL A 105 9.41 -12.41 4.69
C VAL A 105 8.16 -13.13 4.17
N SER A 106 7.14 -12.40 3.72
CA SER A 106 5.95 -13.02 3.15
C SER A 106 6.26 -13.75 1.85
N ASN A 107 7.06 -13.16 0.97
CA ASN A 107 7.49 -13.77 -0.29
C ASN A 107 8.21 -15.10 -0.04
N HIS A 108 9.07 -15.16 0.98
CA HIS A 108 9.78 -16.37 1.36
C HIS A 108 8.86 -17.41 2.04
N ALA A 109 8.00 -16.97 2.96
CA ALA A 109 7.13 -17.84 3.74
C ALA A 109 5.98 -18.47 2.91
N MET A 110 5.40 -17.71 1.98
CA MET A 110 4.24 -18.13 1.18
C MET A 110 4.61 -18.48 -0.26
N GLN A 111 5.89 -18.40 -0.63
CA GLN A 111 6.38 -18.66 -1.97
C GLN A 111 5.61 -17.87 -3.05
N LEU A 112 5.33 -16.59 -2.79
CA LEU A 112 4.49 -15.77 -3.68
C LEU A 112 5.06 -15.68 -5.10
N TYR A 113 6.37 -15.87 -5.28
CA TYR A 113 7.01 -16.00 -6.60
C TYR A 113 6.43 -17.12 -7.49
N ARG A 114 5.80 -18.15 -6.91
CA ARG A 114 5.12 -19.23 -7.65
C ARG A 114 3.69 -18.87 -8.05
N LEU A 115 3.15 -17.80 -7.50
CA LEU A 115 1.76 -17.40 -7.69
C LEU A 115 1.68 -16.19 -8.63
N ASN A 116 0.77 -16.25 -9.59
CA ASN A 116 0.51 -15.13 -10.48
C ASN A 116 -0.49 -14.15 -9.82
N THR A 117 -0.01 -13.38 -8.86
CA THR A 117 -0.82 -12.44 -8.07
C THR A 117 -1.38 -11.30 -8.93
N SER A 118 -0.64 -10.83 -9.94
CA SER A 118 -1.09 -9.81 -10.87
C SER A 118 -2.24 -10.31 -11.74
N ALA A 119 -2.16 -11.54 -12.27
CA ALA A 119 -3.27 -12.13 -13.01
C ALA A 119 -4.54 -12.28 -12.16
N ALA A 120 -4.40 -12.74 -10.92
CA ALA A 120 -5.54 -12.87 -10.00
C ALA A 120 -6.15 -11.49 -9.67
N GLN A 121 -5.33 -10.47 -9.45
CA GLN A 121 -5.78 -9.11 -9.21
C GLN A 121 -6.52 -8.52 -10.42
N THR A 122 -6.02 -8.71 -11.63
CA THR A 122 -6.71 -8.25 -12.85
C THR A 122 -8.07 -8.92 -12.98
N LYS A 123 -8.16 -10.24 -12.72
CA LYS A 123 -9.44 -10.96 -12.76
C LYS A 123 -10.43 -10.50 -11.70
N PHE A 124 -9.95 -10.16 -10.50
CA PHE A 124 -10.78 -9.53 -9.49
C PHE A 124 -11.32 -8.17 -9.94
N VAL A 125 -10.48 -7.31 -10.53
CA VAL A 125 -10.90 -5.99 -11.02
C VAL A 125 -11.89 -6.10 -12.17
N GLU A 126 -11.66 -7.00 -13.14
CA GLU A 126 -12.59 -7.29 -14.23
C GLU A 126 -13.96 -7.76 -13.71
N TRP A 127 -13.96 -8.70 -12.75
CA TRP A 127 -15.19 -9.16 -12.11
C TRP A 127 -15.90 -8.03 -11.34
N TRP A 128 -15.15 -7.21 -10.62
CA TRP A 128 -15.68 -6.08 -9.85
C TRP A 128 -16.34 -5.03 -10.74
N GLN A 129 -15.69 -4.66 -11.85
CA GLN A 129 -16.26 -3.74 -12.83
C GLN A 129 -17.58 -4.26 -13.39
N ASN A 130 -17.61 -5.54 -13.81
CA ASN A 130 -18.83 -6.19 -14.30
C ASN A 130 -19.95 -6.22 -13.24
N LYS A 131 -19.61 -6.41 -11.96
CA LYS A 131 -20.58 -6.37 -10.85
C LYS A 131 -21.16 -4.97 -10.68
N CYS A 132 -20.32 -3.94 -10.69
CA CYS A 132 -20.76 -2.55 -10.56
C CYS A 132 -21.62 -2.08 -11.74
N GLU A 133 -21.26 -2.45 -12.97
CA GLU A 133 -22.05 -2.13 -14.17
C GLU A 133 -23.43 -2.79 -14.16
N ARG A 134 -23.54 -4.02 -13.63
CA ARG A 134 -24.84 -4.69 -13.45
C ARG A 134 -25.71 -4.10 -12.34
N GLN A 135 -25.12 -3.33 -11.43
CA GLN A 135 -25.80 -2.72 -10.29
C GLN A 135 -26.19 -1.25 -10.54
N SER A 136 -25.73 -0.65 -11.65
CA SER A 136 -26.11 0.70 -12.11
C SER A 136 -27.30 0.67 -13.05
#